data_AF-A0A371GE05-F1
#
_entry.id   AF-A0A371GE05-F1
#
_cell.length_a   1.000
_cell.length_b   1.000
_cell.length_c   1.000
_cell.angle_alpha   90.00
_cell.angle_beta   90.00
_cell.angle_gamma   90.00
#
_symmetry.space_group_name_H-M   'P 1'
#
loop_
_entity.id
_entity.type
_entity.pdbx_description
1 polymer ?
#
loop_
_entity_poly.entity_id
_entity_poly.type
_entity_poly.pdbx_seq_one_letter_code
_entity_poly.pdbx_strand_id
1 'polypeptide(L)' 'NLNHTYYQLDVNIGSSTVAKGVVNLVLGCLNNLVIEMAFLIQGNTEKELPEVLIGTCKLNHLDSTKAFVVK' A
#
# COMPACT_ATOMS: atom_id res chain seq x y z
N ASN A 1 22.18 18.18 -14.28
CA ASN A 1 22.44 16.85 -13.69
C ASN A 1 21.82 16.80 -12.31
N LEU A 2 20.51 16.53 -12.22
CA LEU A 2 19.86 16.26 -10.94
C LEU A 2 19.84 14.75 -10.76
N ASN A 3 20.57 14.24 -9.76
CA ASN A 3 20.51 12.84 -9.38
C ASN A 3 19.14 12.58 -8.74
N HIS A 4 18.28 11.83 -9.43
CA HIS A 4 17.02 11.36 -8.85
C HIS A 4 17.29 10.06 -8.08
N THR A 5 17.06 10.10 -6.77
CA THR A 5 17.02 8.89 -5.94
C THR A 5 15.63 8.27 -6.08
N TYR A 6 15.57 7.03 -6.54
CA TYR A 6 14.33 6.25 -6.61
C TYR A 6 14.32 5.23 -5.47
N TYR A 7 13.15 5.03 -4.86
CA TYR A 7 12.92 3.99 -3.87
C TYR A 7 11.98 2.94 -4.48
N GLN A 8 12.37 1.68 -4.41
CA GLN A 8 11.53 0.55 -4.83
C GLN A 8 10.90 -0.09 -3.59
N LEU A 9 9.60 -0.34 -3.65
CA LEU A 9 8.83 -1.03 -2.62
C LEU A 9 8.14 -2.24 -3.25
N ASP A 10 8.28 -3.40 -2.62
CA ASP A 10 7.53 -4.62 -2.95
C ASP A 10 6.60 -4.96 -1.78
N VAL A 11 5.34 -5.29 -2.09
CA VAL A 11 4.29 -5.55 -1.11
C VAL A 11 3.65 -6.90 -1.43
N ASN A 12 3.95 -7.90 -0.61
CA ASN A 12 3.35 -9.22 -0.74
C ASN A 12 2.05 -9.32 0.07
N ILE A 13 0.92 -9.23 -0.64
CA ILE A 13 -0.41 -9.43 -0.06
C ILE A 13 -0.79 -10.93 0.00
N GLY A 14 -0.28 -11.73 -0.92
CA GLY A 14 -0.72 -13.12 -1.13
C GLY A 14 -0.35 -14.09 0.00
N SER A 15 0.68 -13.76 0.80
CA SER A 15 1.14 -14.58 1.92
C SER A 15 0.28 -14.46 3.18
N SER A 16 -0.59 -13.44 3.29
CA SER A 16 -1.48 -13.24 4.43
C SER A 16 -2.93 -13.52 4.04
N THR A 17 -3.54 -14.53 4.67
CA THR A 17 -4.97 -14.85 4.47
C THR A 17 -5.86 -13.65 4.78
N VAL A 18 -5.51 -12.88 5.81
CA VAL A 18 -6.25 -11.68 6.19
C VAL A 18 -6.11 -10.60 5.12
N ALA A 19 -4.87 -10.28 4.70
CA ALA A 19 -4.65 -9.23 3.70
C ALA A 19 -5.31 -9.58 2.36
N LYS A 20 -5.22 -10.84 1.93
CA LYS A 20 -5.91 -11.35 0.74
C LYS A 20 -7.43 -11.21 0.86
N GLY A 21 -8.00 -11.53 2.02
CA GLY A 21 -9.42 -11.36 2.29
C GLY A 21 -9.88 -9.91 2.16
N VAL A 22 -9.13 -8.98 2.74
CA VAL A 22 -9.42 -7.53 2.65
C VAL A 22 -9.34 -7.05 1.21
N VAL A 23 -8.27 -7.40 0.47
CA VAL A 23 -8.14 -6.97 -0.94
C VAL A 23 -9.28 -7.51 -1.80
N ASN A 24 -9.67 -8.77 -1.63
CA ASN A 24 -10.80 -9.35 -2.38
C ASN A 24 -12.12 -8.63 -2.09
N LEU A 25 -12.36 -8.22 -0.83
CA LEU A 25 -13.55 -7.45 -0.47
C LEU A 25 -13.56 -6.07 -1.15
N VAL A 26 -12.41 -5.39 -1.17
CA VAL A 26 -12.29 -4.02 -1.69
C VAL A 26 -12.24 -3.99 -3.23
N LEU A 27 -11.78 -5.07 -3.88
CA LEU A 27 -11.58 -5.11 -5.34
C LEU A 27 -12.84 -4.74 -6.13
N GLY A 28 -14.01 -5.15 -5.65
CA GLY A 28 -15.30 -4.90 -6.30
C GLY A 28 -15.76 -3.44 -6.25
N CYS A 29 -15.18 -2.61 -5.39
CA CYS A 29 -15.56 -1.20 -5.21
C CYS A 29 -14.42 -0.20 -5.47
N LEU A 30 -13.23 -0.65 -5.88
CA LEU A 30 -12.05 0.21 -6.08
C LEU A 30 -12.30 1.43 -6.98
N ASN A 31 -13.10 1.27 -8.04
CA ASN A 31 -13.44 2.36 -8.97
C ASN A 31 -14.22 3.50 -8.32
N ASN A 32 -14.86 3.27 -7.17
CA ASN A 32 -15.69 4.23 -6.46
C ASN A 32 -15.08 4.66 -5.11
N LEU A 33 -13.84 4.24 -4.83
CA LEU A 33 -13.16 4.55 -3.59
C LEU A 33 -12.04 5.56 -3.80
N VAL A 34 -11.90 6.43 -2.79
CA VAL A 34 -10.68 7.17 -2.51
C VAL A 34 -10.03 6.49 -1.31
N ILE A 35 -8.85 5.93 -1.50
CA ILE A 35 -8.09 5.20 -0.47
C ILE A 35 -6.89 6.06 -0.08
N GLU A 36 -6.76 6.35 1.21
CA GLU A 36 -5.58 7.01 1.78
C GLU A 36 -4.81 5.97 2.61
N MET A 37 -3.52 5.85 2.34
CA MET A 37 -2.64 4.91 3.05
C MET A 37 -1.46 5.65 3.65
N ALA A 38 -1.06 5.21 4.83
CA ALA A 38 0.16 5.65 5.51
C ALA A 38 1.11 4.44 5.63
N PHE A 39 2.38 4.65 5.31
CA PHE A 39 3.43 3.65 5.46
C PHE A 39 4.24 4.00 6.70
N LEU A 40 4.28 3.10 7.67
CA LEU A 40 4.94 3.31 8.95
C LEU A 40 6.02 2.25 9.18
N ILE A 41 7.05 2.60 9.96
CA ILE A 41 7.98 1.63 10.54
C ILE A 41 7.27 0.97 11.73
N GLN A 42 7.09 -0.36 11.68
CA GLN A 42 6.44 -1.11 12.75
C GLN A 42 7.19 -0.96 14.08
N GLY A 43 6.48 -0.52 15.12
CA GLY A 43 6.93 -0.63 16.50
C GLY A 43 6.65 -2.04 17.04
N ASN A 44 7.65 -2.68 17.63
CA ASN A 44 7.56 -4.00 18.26
C ASN A 44 7.51 -3.91 19.78
N THR A 45 7.77 -2.74 20.36
CA THR A 45 7.74 -2.48 21.80
C THR A 45 7.01 -1.17 22.12
N GLU A 46 6.52 -1.00 23.34
CA GLU A 46 5.81 0.23 23.76
C GLU A 46 6.68 1.50 23.62
N LYS A 47 8.00 1.37 23.77
CA LYS A 47 8.93 2.50 23.64
C LYS A 47 9.09 2.97 22.19
N GLU A 48 8.72 2.13 21.24
CA GLU A 48 8.78 2.42 19.80
C GLU A 48 7.48 3.06 19.30
N LEU A 49 6.50 3.29 20.19
CA LEU A 49 5.25 3.96 19.85
C LEU A 49 5.33 5.49 20.09
N PRO A 50 4.67 6.30 19.25
CA PRO A 50 3.93 5.89 18.07
C PRO A 50 4.86 5.47 16.92
N GLU A 51 4.37 4.62 16.02
CA GLU A 51 5.10 4.21 14.83
C GLU A 51 5.49 5.41 13.95
N VAL A 52 6.67 5.33 13.34
CA VAL A 52 7.21 6.44 12.55
C VAL A 52 6.64 6.44 11.14
N LEU A 53 5.92 7.50 10.78
CA LEU A 53 5.39 7.71 9.43
C LEU A 53 6.52 7.98 8.43
N ILE A 54 6.66 7.10 7.44
CA ILE A 54 7.59 7.27 6.32
C ILE A 54 6.96 8.17 5.25
N GLY A 55 5.66 8.03 5.04
CA GLY A 55 4.92 8.81 4.06
C GLY A 55 3.51 8.30 3.85
N THR A 56 2.76 9.02 3.04
CA THR A 56 1.38 8.67 2.69
C THR A 56 1.21 8.62 1.18
N CYS A 57 0.19 7.90 0.72
CA CYS A 57 -0.27 7.98 -0.64
C CYS A 57 -1.79 8.01 -0.70
N LYS A 58 -2.30 8.53 -1.80
CA LYS A 58 -3.72 8.55 -2.12
C LYS A 58 -3.94 7.82 -3.44
N LEU A 59 -4.85 6.86 -3.42
CA LEU A 59 -5.29 6.13 -4.59
C LEU A 59 -6.74 6.54 -4.87
N ASN A 60 -6.99 7.04 -6.07
CA ASN A 60 -8.31 7.56 -6.44
C ASN A 60 -8.89 6.73 -7.58
N HIS A 61 -10.11 6.22 -7.41
CA HIS A 61 -10.90 5.59 -8.47
C HIS A 61 -10.08 4.53 -9.24
N LEU A 62 -9.54 3.57 -8.50
CA LEU A 62 -8.59 2.59 -9.02
C LEU A 62 -9.30 1.57 -9.92
N ASP A 63 -8.87 1.48 -11.18
CA ASP A 63 -9.40 0.54 -12.16
C ASP A 63 -8.48 -0.69 -12.29
N SER A 64 -8.86 -1.77 -11.61
CA SER A 64 -8.12 -3.03 -11.62
C SER A 64 -8.08 -3.69 -13.00
N THR A 65 -8.98 -3.34 -13.92
CA THR A 65 -8.97 -3.88 -15.28
C THR A 65 -7.81 -3.35 -16.13
N LYS A 66 -7.21 -2.22 -15.71
CA LYS A 66 -6.05 -1.62 -16.36
C LYS A 66 -4.71 -2.10 -15.79
N ALA A 67 -4.74 -2.96 -14.77
CA ALA A 67 -3.52 -3.52 -14.20
C ALA A 67 -2.80 -4.41 -15.23
N PHE A 68 -1.47 -4.33 -15.26
CA PHE A 68 -0.64 -5.19 -16.08
C PHE A 68 0.44 -5.83 -15.21
N VAL A 69 0.85 -7.04 -15.59
CA VAL A 69 1.94 -7.73 -14.94
C VAL A 69 3.26 -7.11 -15.42
N VAL A 70 4.04 -6.59 -14.50
CA VAL A 70 5.42 -6.17 -14.77
C VAL A 70 6.28 -7.44 -14.84
N LYS A 71 7.00 -7.60 -15.95
CA LYS A 71 7.96 -8.71 -16.17
C LYS A 71 9.31 -8.42 -15.55
#